data_AF-A0A2P6WG55-F1
#
_entry.id   AF-A0A2P6WG55-F1
#
_cell.length_a   1.000
_cell.length_b   1.000
_cell.length_c   1.000
_cell.angle_alpha   90.00
_cell.angle_beta   90.00
_cell.angle_gamma   90.00
#
_symmetry.space_group_name_H-M   'P 1'
#
loop_
_entity.id
_entity.type
_entity.pdbx_description
1 polymer ?
#
loop_
_entity_poly.entity_id
_entity_poly.type
_entity_poly.pdbx_seq_one_letter_code
_entity_poly.pdbx_strand_id
1 'polypeptide(L)'
;MKKDSTARELETEAAAVRPPRPEKLPLPSGEAMRMLVRRGLQPSKSRLDLPFPENFEEERASLLSELLGHYGFRLFLRGAILLREGFAPEQASRYLKPAQSRAYAESLVELGLAERISQCHYRLLGSARNFGGILEWYVARELGQRFGFDALAGVGFHAPGVGGDLDVVAAAEGKLIYLELKSSPPKHLADGEVAAFFDRVTMLRPDVTLFVVDTALRLSDKVLPMLVAELEQRRGGATVTPRRVVRELWALTPHLYAVNAKVDLMANIGRAVSEGLFALSPAL
;
A
#
# COMPACT_ATOMS: atom_id res chain seq x y z
N MET A 1 -5.37 -56.63 -23.61
CA MET A 1 -5.49 -55.36 -24.35
C MET A 1 -6.75 -54.66 -23.87
N LYS A 2 -6.65 -53.50 -23.21
CA LYS A 2 -7.83 -52.66 -22.96
C LYS A 2 -8.27 -52.10 -24.31
N LYS A 3 -9.55 -52.25 -24.62
CA LYS A 3 -10.15 -51.75 -25.86
C LYS A 3 -10.23 -50.22 -25.72
N ASP A 4 -9.60 -49.47 -26.62
CA ASP A 4 -9.66 -48.02 -26.59
C ASP A 4 -11.10 -47.55 -26.85
N SER A 5 -11.60 -46.69 -25.97
CA SER A 5 -12.93 -46.13 -26.05
C SER A 5 -13.09 -45.34 -27.36
N THR A 6 -14.19 -45.54 -28.06
CA THR A 6 -14.50 -44.77 -29.27
C THR A 6 -14.81 -43.31 -28.91
N ALA A 7 -14.59 -42.38 -29.84
CA ALA A 7 -14.91 -40.96 -29.62
C ALA A 7 -16.36 -40.74 -29.17
N ARG A 8 -17.29 -41.56 -29.67
CA ARG A 8 -18.71 -41.53 -29.29
C ARG A 8 -18.93 -41.94 -27.83
N GLU A 9 -18.19 -42.92 -27.33
CA GLU A 9 -18.26 -43.35 -25.93
C GLU A 9 -17.68 -42.27 -25.01
N LEU A 10 -16.58 -41.62 -25.40
CA LEU A 10 -15.99 -40.50 -24.65
C LEU A 10 -16.92 -39.28 -24.56
N GLU A 11 -17.56 -38.90 -25.67
CA GLU A 11 -18.54 -37.80 -25.71
C GLU A 11 -19.79 -38.11 -24.88
N THR A 12 -20.27 -39.35 -24.93
CA THR A 12 -21.45 -39.78 -24.15
C THR A 12 -21.14 -39.79 -22.66
N GLU A 13 -19.94 -40.24 -22.27
CA GLU A 13 -19.47 -40.22 -20.89
C GLU A 13 -19.31 -38.78 -20.38
N ALA A 14 -18.68 -37.90 -21.17
CA ALA A 14 -18.53 -36.49 -20.83
C ALA A 14 -19.88 -35.76 -20.68
N ALA A 15 -20.84 -36.04 -21.57
CA ALA A 15 -22.19 -35.46 -21.50
C ALA A 15 -23.01 -35.94 -20.30
N ALA A 16 -22.69 -37.12 -19.77
CA ALA A 16 -23.33 -37.68 -18.57
C ALA A 16 -22.76 -37.08 -17.27
N VAL A 17 -21.54 -36.52 -17.29
CA VAL A 17 -20.95 -35.84 -16.14
C VAL A 17 -21.70 -34.53 -15.89
N ARG A 18 -22.47 -34.49 -14.80
CA ARG A 18 -23.03 -33.21 -14.33
C ARG A 18 -21.89 -32.31 -13.89
N PRO A 19 -21.81 -31.07 -14.37
CA PRO A 19 -20.81 -30.15 -13.86
C PRO A 19 -21.04 -29.99 -12.35
N PRO A 20 -19.97 -29.96 -11.53
CA PRO A 20 -20.12 -29.66 -10.12
C PRO A 20 -20.89 -28.35 -9.99
N ARG A 21 -21.87 -28.32 -9.08
CA ARG A 21 -22.64 -27.11 -8.84
C ARG A 21 -21.64 -26.02 -8.45
N PRO A 22 -21.56 -24.89 -9.18
CA PRO A 22 -20.59 -23.87 -8.86
C PRO A 22 -20.87 -23.41 -7.44
N GLU A 23 -19.86 -23.54 -6.58
CA GLU A 23 -19.92 -23.01 -5.24
C GLU A 23 -20.09 -21.50 -5.37
N LYS A 24 -21.22 -20.97 -4.90
CA LYS A 24 -21.47 -19.53 -4.90
C LYS A 24 -20.58 -18.90 -3.84
N LEU A 25 -19.31 -18.69 -4.17
CA LEU A 25 -18.45 -17.86 -3.36
C LEU A 25 -19.07 -16.45 -3.34
N PRO A 26 -19.24 -15.84 -2.15
CA PRO A 26 -19.72 -14.46 -2.08
C PRO A 26 -18.78 -13.58 -2.90
N LEU A 27 -19.35 -12.73 -3.76
CA LEU A 27 -18.55 -11.76 -4.51
C LEU A 27 -17.81 -10.89 -3.51
N PRO A 28 -16.48 -10.72 -3.63
CA PRO A 28 -15.77 -9.83 -2.74
C PRO A 28 -16.29 -8.39 -2.93
N SER A 29 -16.25 -7.64 -1.83
CA SER A 29 -16.63 -6.23 -1.83
C SER A 29 -15.56 -5.41 -2.55
N GLY A 30 -16.01 -4.45 -3.37
CA GLY A 30 -15.13 -3.57 -4.14
C GLY A 30 -14.70 -4.15 -5.49
N GLU A 31 -14.44 -3.27 -6.44
CA GLU A 31 -13.96 -3.60 -7.77
C GLU A 31 -12.51 -4.07 -7.76
N ALA A 32 -11.63 -3.51 -6.92
CA ALA A 32 -10.24 -3.93 -6.80
C ALA A 32 -10.14 -5.42 -6.43
N MET A 33 -10.89 -5.87 -5.42
CA MET A 33 -10.91 -7.29 -5.05
C MET A 33 -11.47 -8.18 -6.18
N ARG A 34 -12.49 -7.71 -6.89
CA ARG A 34 -13.05 -8.44 -8.05
C ARG A 34 -12.05 -8.52 -9.20
N MET A 35 -11.25 -7.47 -9.43
CA MET A 35 -10.15 -7.46 -10.40
C MET A 35 -9.10 -8.53 -10.08
N LEU A 36 -8.81 -8.76 -8.79
CA LEU A 36 -7.90 -9.82 -8.35
C LEU A 36 -8.52 -11.21 -8.58
N VAL A 37 -9.80 -11.41 -8.22
CA VAL A 37 -10.50 -12.68 -8.47
C VAL A 37 -10.56 -13.03 -9.95
N ARG A 38 -10.82 -12.06 -10.83
CA ARG A 38 -10.83 -12.26 -12.29
C ARG A 38 -9.45 -12.62 -12.86
N ARG A 39 -8.37 -12.33 -12.14
CA ARG A 39 -7.00 -12.77 -12.45
C ARG A 39 -6.66 -14.16 -11.89
N GLY A 40 -7.62 -14.85 -11.28
CA GLY A 40 -7.44 -16.18 -10.70
C GLY A 40 -6.89 -16.19 -9.28
N LEU A 41 -6.87 -15.03 -8.60
CA LEU A 41 -6.39 -14.92 -7.23
C LEU A 41 -7.52 -15.17 -6.22
N GLN A 42 -7.14 -15.54 -5.00
CA GLN A 42 -8.04 -15.67 -3.85
C GLN A 42 -7.70 -14.61 -2.80
N PRO A 43 -8.08 -13.34 -3.03
CA PRO A 43 -7.72 -12.25 -2.14
C PRO A 43 -8.60 -12.30 -0.87
N SER A 44 -8.00 -11.92 0.24
CA SER A 44 -8.66 -11.74 1.53
C SER A 44 -8.20 -10.44 2.15
N LYS A 45 -9.08 -9.75 2.87
CA LYS A 45 -8.67 -8.58 3.65
C LYS A 45 -7.90 -9.05 4.89
N SER A 46 -6.64 -8.66 4.99
CA SER A 46 -5.83 -8.81 6.18
C SER A 46 -6.21 -7.74 7.20
N ARG A 47 -6.08 -8.08 8.49
CA ARG A 47 -6.29 -7.11 9.56
C ARG A 47 -5.09 -6.17 9.64
N LEU A 48 -5.33 -4.87 9.58
CA LEU A 48 -4.26 -3.89 9.71
C LEU A 48 -3.79 -3.76 11.17
N ASP A 49 -2.51 -3.50 11.33
CA ASP A 49 -1.89 -3.19 12.63
C ASP A 49 -2.13 -1.72 12.99
N LEU A 50 -3.31 -1.42 13.53
CA LEU A 50 -3.76 -0.08 13.87
C LEU A 50 -3.93 0.11 15.38
N PRO A 51 -3.57 1.28 15.93
CA PRO A 51 -3.85 1.63 17.32
C PRO A 51 -5.30 2.13 17.52
N PHE A 52 -6.18 1.93 16.53
CA PHE A 52 -7.58 2.32 16.56
C PHE A 52 -8.43 1.32 15.74
N PRO A 53 -9.75 1.25 15.98
CA PRO A 53 -10.63 0.41 15.17
C PRO A 53 -10.63 0.83 13.69
N GLU A 54 -10.62 -0.14 12.75
CA GLU A 54 -10.68 0.15 11.31
C GLU A 54 -11.96 0.92 10.92
N ASN A 55 -13.07 0.68 11.63
CA ASN A 55 -14.34 1.38 11.50
C ASN A 55 -14.38 2.66 12.37
N PHE A 56 -13.29 3.42 12.35
CA PHE A 56 -13.18 4.68 13.06
C PHE A 56 -14.28 5.64 12.59
N GLU A 57 -14.93 6.34 13.52
CA GLU A 57 -16.01 7.29 13.23
C GLU A 57 -15.57 8.28 12.13
N GLU A 58 -16.41 8.49 11.11
CA GLU A 58 -15.99 9.18 9.87
C GLU A 58 -15.45 10.59 10.12
N GLU A 59 -16.04 11.34 11.05
CA GLU A 59 -15.56 12.67 11.44
C GLU A 59 -14.14 12.60 12.03
N ARG A 60 -13.90 11.67 12.96
CA ARG A 60 -12.57 11.47 13.57
C ARG A 60 -11.57 10.91 12.58
N ALA A 61 -12.00 10.03 11.67
CA ALA A 61 -11.19 9.49 10.61
C ALA A 61 -10.76 10.58 9.62
N SER A 62 -11.64 11.53 9.31
CA SER A 62 -11.33 12.69 8.49
C SER A 62 -10.30 13.60 9.15
N LEU A 63 -10.50 13.97 10.42
CA LEU A 63 -9.53 14.76 11.19
C LEU A 63 -8.17 14.06 11.33
N LEU A 64 -8.16 12.74 11.56
CA LEU A 64 -6.92 11.97 11.59
C LEU A 64 -6.22 11.95 10.22
N SER A 65 -6.98 11.82 9.12
CA SER A 65 -6.47 11.93 7.76
C SER A 65 -5.81 13.29 7.49
N GLU A 66 -6.43 14.39 7.94
CA GLU A 66 -5.86 15.73 7.81
C GLU A 66 -4.51 15.83 8.53
N LEU A 67 -4.44 15.36 9.78
CA LEU A 67 -3.18 15.30 10.53
C LEU A 67 -2.15 14.43 9.83
N LEU A 68 -2.53 13.24 9.35
CA LEU A 68 -1.68 12.32 8.60
C LEU A 68 -1.22 12.89 7.25
N GLY A 69 -1.89 13.90 6.71
CA GLY A 69 -1.41 14.71 5.59
C GLY A 69 -0.06 15.37 5.87
N HIS A 70 0.19 15.75 7.13
CA HIS A 70 1.41 16.41 7.54
C HIS A 70 2.53 15.41 7.86
N TYR A 71 3.65 15.49 7.12
CA TYR A 71 4.81 14.63 7.36
C TYR A 71 5.35 14.73 8.81
N GLY A 72 5.28 15.92 9.41
CA GLY A 72 5.66 16.11 10.81
C GLY A 72 4.83 15.27 11.77
N PHE A 73 3.51 15.21 11.58
CA PHE A 73 2.63 14.39 12.40
C PHE A 73 2.91 12.90 12.21
N ARG A 74 3.15 12.44 10.97
CA ARG A 74 3.54 11.05 10.70
C ARG A 74 4.85 10.67 11.40
N LEU A 75 5.85 11.56 11.42
CA LEU A 75 7.09 11.34 12.19
C LEU A 75 6.83 11.24 13.69
N PHE A 76 5.98 12.11 14.23
CA PHE A 76 5.59 12.11 15.64
C PHE A 76 4.88 10.81 16.02
N LEU A 77 3.81 10.45 15.30
CA LEU A 77 3.02 9.27 15.60
C LEU A 77 3.85 7.99 15.48
N ARG A 78 4.76 7.91 14.49
CA ARG A 78 5.70 6.81 14.35
C ARG A 78 6.56 6.59 15.61
N GLY A 79 7.05 7.66 16.23
CA GLY A 79 7.81 7.53 17.48
C GLY A 79 6.93 7.27 18.70
N ALA A 80 5.74 7.88 18.77
CA ALA A 80 4.77 7.64 19.84
C ALA A 80 4.35 6.16 19.92
N ILE A 81 4.15 5.50 18.78
CA ILE A 81 3.81 4.05 18.70
C ILE A 81 4.88 3.17 19.38
N LEU A 82 6.15 3.59 19.35
CA LEU A 82 7.25 2.83 19.97
C LEU A 82 7.32 3.03 21.49
N LEU A 83 6.66 4.05 22.04
CA LEU A 83 6.71 4.45 23.45
C LEU A 83 5.43 4.04 24.19
N ARG A 84 5.22 2.72 24.33
CA ARG A 84 3.96 2.12 24.79
C ARG A 84 3.56 2.47 26.23
N GLU A 85 4.52 2.63 27.11
CA GLU A 85 4.27 2.95 28.53
C GLU A 85 3.84 4.42 28.74
N GLY A 86 3.96 5.21 27.68
CA GLY A 86 3.71 6.63 27.62
C GLY A 86 4.97 7.41 27.24
N PHE A 87 4.78 8.68 26.92
CA PHE A 87 5.83 9.55 26.38
C PHE A 87 5.60 11.01 26.75
N ALA A 88 6.70 11.73 26.90
CA ALA A 88 6.72 13.17 26.72
C ALA A 88 6.71 13.50 25.21
N PRO A 89 6.00 14.55 24.76
CA PRO A 89 5.86 14.85 23.33
C PRO A 89 7.19 14.93 22.56
N GLU A 90 8.24 15.46 23.18
CA GLU A 90 9.57 15.63 22.59
C GLU A 90 10.30 14.29 22.36
N GLN A 91 9.95 13.25 23.12
CA GLN A 91 10.51 11.91 22.95
C GLN A 91 9.98 11.22 21.68
N ALA A 92 8.75 11.54 21.28
CA ALA A 92 8.12 10.96 20.10
C ALA A 92 8.79 11.40 18.79
N SER A 93 9.42 12.58 18.75
CA SER A 93 10.22 12.98 17.59
C SER A 93 11.21 14.10 17.92
N ARG A 94 12.50 13.83 17.68
CA ARG A 94 13.58 14.82 17.76
C ARG A 94 13.59 15.85 16.63
N TYR A 95 12.74 15.67 15.61
CA TYR A 95 12.72 16.50 14.40
C TYR A 95 11.72 17.65 14.47
N LEU A 96 10.91 17.70 15.53
CA LEU A 96 9.85 18.68 15.71
C LEU A 96 10.18 19.66 16.83
N LYS A 97 9.60 20.85 16.74
CA LYS A 97 9.67 21.84 17.83
C LYS A 97 8.81 21.36 19.00
N PRO A 98 9.19 21.62 20.27
CA PRO A 98 8.42 21.20 21.45
C PRO A 98 6.93 21.58 21.40
N ALA A 99 6.62 22.82 21.02
CA ALA A 99 5.24 23.28 20.89
C ALA A 99 4.43 22.47 19.86
N GLN A 100 5.06 22.08 18.75
CA GLN A 100 4.41 21.28 17.70
C GLN A 100 4.20 19.83 18.16
N SER A 101 5.20 19.22 18.80
CA SER A 101 5.05 17.89 19.39
C SER A 101 3.91 17.85 20.41
N ARG A 102 3.83 18.87 21.28
CA ARG A 102 2.74 18.98 22.26
C ARG A 102 1.39 19.12 21.58
N ALA A 103 1.26 19.99 20.57
CA ALA A 103 0.02 20.13 19.81
C ALA A 103 -0.44 18.80 19.20
N TYR A 104 0.48 18.01 18.62
CA TYR A 104 0.14 16.68 18.11
C TYR A 104 -0.30 15.69 19.19
N ALA A 105 0.31 15.76 20.39
CA ALA A 105 -0.14 14.96 21.52
C ALA A 105 -1.57 15.33 21.94
N GLU A 106 -1.90 16.62 22.01
CA GLU A 106 -3.25 17.09 22.30
C GLU A 106 -4.25 16.67 21.23
N SER A 107 -3.91 16.79 19.94
CA SER A 107 -4.81 16.36 18.86
C SER A 107 -5.12 14.86 18.94
N LEU A 108 -4.16 14.02 19.37
CA LEU A 108 -4.43 12.60 19.62
C LEU A 108 -5.38 12.39 20.81
N VAL A 109 -5.29 13.23 21.86
CA VAL A 109 -6.23 13.18 22.99
C VAL A 109 -7.64 13.60 22.56
N GLU A 110 -7.75 14.69 21.79
CA GLU A 110 -9.03 15.18 21.25
C GLU A 110 -9.71 14.14 20.34
N LEU A 111 -8.92 13.40 19.55
CA LEU A 111 -9.43 12.29 18.72
C LEU A 111 -9.83 11.05 19.52
N GLY A 112 -9.52 10.99 20.82
CA GLY A 112 -9.71 9.81 21.66
C GLY A 112 -8.75 8.67 21.30
N LEU A 113 -7.56 9.00 20.79
CA LEU A 113 -6.49 8.05 20.46
C LEU A 113 -5.38 8.00 21.52
N ALA A 114 -5.35 9.00 22.39
CA ALA A 114 -4.41 9.07 23.51
C ALA A 114 -5.11 9.60 24.77
N GLU A 115 -4.50 9.36 25.92
CA GLU A 115 -4.86 9.96 27.19
C GLU A 115 -3.72 10.82 27.74
N ARG A 116 -4.08 11.85 28.50
CA ARG A 116 -3.13 12.63 29.27
C ARG A 116 -2.93 11.97 30.64
N ILE A 117 -1.71 11.49 30.90
CA ILE A 117 -1.32 10.94 32.22
C ILE A 117 -0.96 12.07 33.18
N SER A 118 -0.26 13.10 32.69
CA SER A 118 0.11 14.29 33.45
C SER A 118 0.30 15.50 32.52
N GLN A 119 0.64 16.68 33.05
CA GLN A 119 0.78 17.92 32.26
C GLN A 119 1.67 17.79 31.00
N CYS A 120 2.67 16.90 31.03
CA CYS A 120 3.63 16.72 29.94
C CYS A 120 3.82 15.25 29.55
N HIS A 121 2.88 14.37 29.92
CA HIS A 121 3.00 12.94 29.65
C HIS A 121 1.70 12.36 29.11
N TYR A 122 1.80 11.59 28.04
CA TYR A 122 0.67 11.06 27.28
C TYR A 122 0.86 9.56 27.05
N ARG A 123 -0.21 8.84 26.74
CA ARG A 123 -0.18 7.43 26.34
C ARG A 123 -1.20 7.16 25.26
N LEU A 124 -0.83 6.39 24.24
CA LEU A 124 -1.78 5.92 23.22
C LEU A 124 -2.74 4.91 23.84
N LEU A 125 -4.03 5.03 23.52
CA LEU A 125 -5.08 4.15 24.04
C LEU A 125 -5.11 2.79 23.34
N GLY A 126 -4.65 2.74 22.08
CA GLY A 126 -4.41 1.50 21.36
C GLY A 126 -2.95 1.31 21.00
N SER A 127 -2.60 0.08 20.66
CA SER A 127 -1.23 -0.30 20.32
C SER A 127 -1.12 -0.73 18.87
N ALA A 128 -0.02 -0.35 18.23
CA ALA A 128 0.45 -0.92 16.97
C ALA A 128 1.90 -1.38 17.14
N ARG A 129 2.40 -2.28 16.29
CA ARG A 129 3.83 -2.67 16.31
C ARG A 129 4.70 -1.67 15.56
N ASN A 130 4.15 -1.08 14.50
CA ASN A 130 4.86 -0.11 13.67
C ASN A 130 3.86 0.84 12.98
N PHE A 131 4.40 1.76 12.18
CA PHE A 131 3.59 2.78 11.48
C PHE A 131 3.00 2.31 10.14
N GLY A 132 3.40 1.14 9.63
CA GLY A 132 3.04 0.64 8.30
C GLY A 132 1.53 0.53 8.12
N GLY A 133 0.83 -0.15 9.01
CA GLY A 133 -0.63 -0.30 8.94
C GLY A 133 -1.40 1.03 8.94
N ILE A 134 -0.92 2.03 9.70
CA ILE A 134 -1.52 3.37 9.71
C ILE A 134 -1.30 4.07 8.36
N LEU A 135 -0.11 3.93 7.77
CA LEU A 135 0.20 4.50 6.46
C LEU A 135 -0.64 3.86 5.35
N GLU A 136 -0.80 2.54 5.38
CA GLU A 136 -1.67 1.78 4.47
C GLU A 136 -3.12 2.23 4.57
N TRP A 137 -3.67 2.27 5.79
CA TRP A 137 -5.03 2.75 6.05
C TRP A 137 -5.24 4.17 5.53
N TYR A 138 -4.30 5.07 5.82
CA TYR A 138 -4.35 6.46 5.39
C TYR A 138 -4.36 6.58 3.87
N VAL A 139 -3.40 5.94 3.19
CA VAL A 139 -3.29 6.03 1.73
C VAL A 139 -4.53 5.45 1.04
N ALA A 140 -5.02 4.28 1.47
CA ALA A 140 -6.23 3.69 0.88
C ALA A 140 -7.45 4.60 1.09
N ARG A 141 -7.61 5.18 2.28
CA ARG A 141 -8.69 6.12 2.58
C ARG A 141 -8.61 7.37 1.70
N GLU A 142 -7.44 8.00 1.58
CA GLU A 142 -7.28 9.19 0.76
C GLU A 142 -7.44 8.92 -0.74
N LEU A 143 -7.07 7.72 -1.22
CA LEU A 143 -7.38 7.28 -2.58
C LEU A 143 -8.89 7.24 -2.83
N GLY A 144 -9.66 6.69 -1.90
CA GLY A 144 -11.12 6.69 -1.98
C GLY A 144 -11.74 8.09 -1.89
N GLN A 145 -11.36 8.86 -0.86
CA GLN A 145 -12.00 10.14 -0.56
C GLN A 145 -11.61 11.27 -1.53
N ARG A 146 -10.33 11.36 -1.94
CA ARG A 146 -9.86 12.45 -2.81
C ARG A 146 -10.00 12.14 -4.29
N PHE A 147 -9.87 10.87 -4.68
CA PHE A 147 -9.81 10.47 -6.09
C PHE A 147 -10.97 9.58 -6.52
N GLY A 148 -11.85 9.17 -5.59
CA GLY A 148 -13.02 8.35 -5.91
C GLY A 148 -12.68 6.90 -6.26
N PHE A 149 -11.51 6.41 -5.84
CA PHE A 149 -11.06 5.06 -6.18
C PHE A 149 -11.73 4.02 -5.28
N ASP A 150 -11.96 2.83 -5.81
CA ASP A 150 -12.23 1.67 -4.97
C ASP A 150 -10.89 1.14 -4.46
N ALA A 151 -10.52 1.47 -3.23
CA ALA A 151 -9.20 1.19 -2.66
C ALA A 151 -9.29 0.36 -1.37
N LEU A 152 -8.38 -0.60 -1.22
CA LEU A 152 -8.24 -1.44 -0.05
C LEU A 152 -6.78 -1.48 0.41
N ALA A 153 -6.59 -1.42 1.73
CA ALA A 153 -5.32 -1.64 2.39
C ALA A 153 -5.24 -3.08 2.95
N GLY A 154 -4.02 -3.62 3.03
CA GLY A 154 -3.74 -4.92 3.63
C GLY A 154 -4.48 -6.06 2.94
N VAL A 155 -4.16 -6.34 1.68
CA VAL A 155 -4.80 -7.43 0.93
C VAL A 155 -3.89 -8.65 0.90
N GLY A 156 -4.20 -9.64 1.73
CA GLY A 156 -3.58 -10.95 1.65
C GLY A 156 -4.02 -11.69 0.40
N PHE A 157 -3.10 -12.43 -0.21
CA PHE A 157 -3.41 -13.29 -1.35
C PHE A 157 -2.64 -14.60 -1.22
N HIS A 158 -3.33 -15.72 -1.44
CA HIS A 158 -2.78 -17.05 -1.26
C HIS A 158 -2.12 -17.54 -2.57
N ALA A 159 -1.00 -16.92 -2.97
CA ALA A 159 -0.23 -17.38 -4.13
C ALA A 159 0.97 -18.23 -3.71
N PRO A 160 1.14 -19.46 -4.23
CA PRO A 160 2.34 -20.24 -4.00
C PRO A 160 3.59 -19.51 -4.48
N GLY A 161 4.60 -19.38 -3.62
CA GLY A 161 5.91 -18.81 -3.97
C GLY A 161 6.04 -17.28 -3.88
N VAL A 162 4.95 -16.54 -3.65
CA VAL A 162 4.99 -15.10 -3.39
C VAL A 162 4.38 -14.84 -2.01
N GLY A 163 5.22 -14.52 -1.03
CA GLY A 163 4.79 -14.23 0.33
C GLY A 163 4.43 -12.76 0.56
N GLY A 164 3.62 -12.52 1.59
CA GLY A 164 3.28 -11.19 2.10
C GLY A 164 1.95 -10.65 1.58
N ASP A 165 1.47 -9.62 2.25
CA ASP A 165 0.24 -8.92 1.87
C ASP A 165 0.55 -7.81 0.86
N LEU A 166 -0.46 -7.40 0.09
CA LEU A 166 -0.40 -6.19 -0.74
C LEU A 166 -0.77 -5.00 0.15
N ASP A 167 0.14 -4.04 0.29
CA ASP A 167 -0.05 -2.87 1.15
C ASP A 167 -1.31 -2.09 0.78
N VAL A 168 -1.42 -1.63 -0.49
CA VAL A 168 -2.65 -1.00 -1.01
C VAL A 168 -2.91 -1.43 -2.46
N VAL A 169 -4.14 -1.83 -2.74
CA VAL A 169 -4.67 -2.04 -4.10
C VAL A 169 -5.84 -1.11 -4.35
N ALA A 170 -5.94 -0.59 -5.56
CA ALA A 170 -7.04 0.28 -5.96
C ALA A 170 -7.52 -0.02 -7.39
N ALA A 171 -8.79 0.24 -7.64
CA ALA A 171 -9.40 0.23 -8.96
C ALA A 171 -9.88 1.63 -9.33
N ALA A 172 -9.48 2.09 -10.52
CA ALA A 172 -9.87 3.36 -11.10
C ALA A 172 -9.87 3.23 -12.63
N GLU A 173 -10.89 3.76 -13.32
CA GLU A 173 -10.97 3.73 -14.79
C GLU A 173 -10.82 2.32 -15.42
N GLY A 174 -11.25 1.28 -14.69
CA GLY A 174 -11.08 -0.12 -15.10
C GLY A 174 -9.63 -0.62 -15.04
N LYS A 175 -8.72 0.13 -14.40
CA LYS A 175 -7.30 -0.17 -14.20
C LYS A 175 -7.03 -0.59 -12.75
N LEU A 176 -6.13 -1.56 -12.61
CA LEU A 176 -5.64 -2.03 -11.32
C LEU A 176 -4.38 -1.25 -10.96
N ILE A 177 -4.41 -0.58 -9.81
CA ILE A 177 -3.31 0.19 -9.27
C ILE A 177 -2.79 -0.53 -8.02
N TYR A 178 -1.48 -0.70 -7.93
CA TYR A 178 -0.81 -1.30 -6.78
C TYR A 178 0.20 -0.33 -6.19
N LEU A 179 0.15 -0.16 -4.87
CA LEU A 179 1.10 0.64 -4.12
C LEU A 179 1.77 -0.26 -3.08
N GLU A 180 3.09 -0.31 -3.11
CA GLU A 180 3.92 -0.81 -2.02
C GLU A 180 4.37 0.40 -1.18
N LEU A 181 4.12 0.36 0.12
CA LEU A 181 4.36 1.44 1.06
C LEU A 181 5.47 1.08 2.04
N LYS A 182 6.45 1.97 2.19
CA LYS A 182 7.52 1.85 3.17
C LYS A 182 7.51 3.02 4.13
N SER A 183 7.18 2.74 5.39
CA SER A 183 7.25 3.72 6.48
C SER A 183 8.66 3.86 7.06
N SER A 184 9.58 2.94 6.77
CA SER A 184 10.96 3.01 7.25
C SER A 184 11.81 3.98 6.40
N PRO A 185 12.86 4.61 6.98
CA PRO A 185 13.78 5.43 6.19
C PRO A 185 14.50 4.60 5.10
N PRO A 186 14.86 5.20 3.95
CA PRO A 186 15.60 4.55 2.86
C PRO A 186 16.78 3.67 3.28
N LYS A 187 17.54 4.09 4.29
CA LYS A 187 18.70 3.35 4.78
C LYS A 187 18.38 1.93 5.29
N HIS A 188 17.14 1.67 5.72
CA HIS A 188 16.71 0.37 6.23
C HIS A 188 16.12 -0.55 5.16
N LEU A 189 15.97 -0.08 3.92
CA LEU A 189 15.50 -0.92 2.82
C LEU A 189 16.55 -1.99 2.49
N ALA A 190 16.13 -3.25 2.42
CA ALA A 190 16.96 -4.39 2.05
C ALA A 190 16.66 -4.89 0.62
N ASP A 191 17.65 -5.50 -0.05
CA ASP A 191 17.49 -6.01 -1.43
C ASP A 191 16.38 -7.06 -1.53
N GLY A 192 16.25 -7.93 -0.53
CA GLY A 192 15.19 -8.93 -0.47
C GLY A 192 13.78 -8.34 -0.42
N GLU A 193 13.61 -7.14 0.16
CA GLU A 193 12.31 -6.45 0.15
C GLU A 193 11.98 -5.92 -1.26
N VAL A 194 12.99 -5.44 -1.99
CA VAL A 194 12.84 -4.95 -3.36
C VAL A 194 12.53 -6.11 -4.30
N ALA A 195 13.24 -7.24 -4.17
CA ALA A 195 12.94 -8.45 -4.92
C ALA A 195 11.51 -8.94 -4.67
N ALA A 196 11.09 -9.04 -3.40
CA ALA A 196 9.74 -9.46 -3.04
C ALA A 196 8.66 -8.51 -3.60
N PHE A 197 8.93 -7.21 -3.63
CA PHE A 197 8.06 -6.23 -4.29
C PHE A 197 7.89 -6.55 -5.79
N PHE A 198 8.99 -6.78 -6.52
CA PHE A 198 8.89 -7.12 -7.95
C PHE A 198 8.28 -8.51 -8.21
N ASP A 199 8.40 -9.46 -7.28
CA ASP A 199 7.68 -10.74 -7.34
C ASP A 199 6.18 -10.51 -7.27
N ARG A 200 5.71 -9.64 -6.36
CA ARG A 200 4.31 -9.22 -6.29
C ARG A 200 3.86 -8.50 -7.56
N VAL A 201 4.65 -7.58 -8.10
CA VAL A 201 4.32 -6.89 -9.38
C VAL A 201 4.17 -7.89 -10.53
N THR A 202 5.08 -8.85 -10.62
CA THR A 202 5.09 -9.87 -11.69
C THR A 202 3.87 -10.78 -11.61
N MET A 203 3.48 -11.16 -10.38
CA MET A 203 2.31 -11.98 -10.11
C MET A 203 1.02 -11.19 -10.39
N LEU A 204 0.91 -9.98 -9.84
CA LEU A 204 -0.29 -9.17 -9.85
C LEU A 204 -0.60 -8.58 -11.23
N ARG A 205 0.45 -8.23 -11.99
CA ARG A 205 0.38 -7.50 -13.26
C ARG A 205 -0.58 -6.29 -13.19
N PRO A 206 -0.33 -5.35 -12.26
CA PRO A 206 -1.13 -4.13 -12.19
C PRO A 206 -0.88 -3.26 -13.43
N ASP A 207 -1.86 -2.42 -13.76
CA ASP A 207 -1.77 -1.45 -14.84
C ASP A 207 -0.88 -0.25 -14.45
N VAL A 208 -0.87 0.11 -13.16
CA VAL A 208 0.00 1.15 -12.59
C VAL A 208 0.55 0.69 -11.25
N THR A 209 1.86 0.86 -11.03
CA THR A 209 2.56 0.47 -9.79
C THR A 209 3.32 1.65 -9.19
N LEU A 210 3.20 1.84 -7.88
CA LEU A 210 3.98 2.81 -7.13
C LEU A 210 4.76 2.11 -6.01
N PHE A 211 6.05 2.41 -5.90
CA PHE A 211 6.86 2.13 -4.72
C PHE A 211 7.00 3.43 -3.92
N VAL A 212 6.26 3.53 -2.82
CA VAL A 212 6.09 4.76 -2.04
C VAL A 212 6.89 4.67 -0.74
N VAL A 213 7.74 5.66 -0.47
CA VAL A 213 8.51 5.73 0.77
C VAL A 213 8.11 6.97 1.56
N ASP A 214 7.60 6.79 2.78
CA ASP A 214 7.20 7.88 3.68
C ASP A 214 8.42 8.58 4.31
N THR A 215 9.11 9.34 3.46
CA THR A 215 10.33 10.06 3.78
C THR A 215 10.40 11.39 3.05
N ALA A 216 11.10 12.36 3.65
CA ALA A 216 11.54 13.59 2.99
C ALA A 216 12.95 13.48 2.39
N LEU A 217 13.64 12.34 2.60
CA LEU A 217 14.98 12.09 2.06
C LEU A 217 14.93 11.83 0.55
N ARG A 218 16.08 12.00 -0.11
CA ARG A 218 16.22 11.76 -1.54
C ARG A 218 16.13 10.26 -1.82
N LEU A 219 15.34 9.89 -2.82
CA LEU A 219 15.26 8.50 -3.26
C LEU A 219 16.45 8.12 -4.13
N SER A 220 17.06 9.11 -4.81
CA SER A 220 18.21 8.93 -5.70
C SER A 220 19.42 8.29 -5.03
N ASP A 221 19.53 8.41 -3.71
CA ASP A 221 20.75 8.02 -2.99
C ASP A 221 20.82 6.51 -2.72
N LYS A 222 19.67 5.84 -2.56
CA LYS A 222 19.63 4.39 -2.25
C LYS A 222 18.44 3.67 -2.88
N VAL A 223 17.22 4.16 -2.67
CA VAL A 223 15.99 3.46 -3.12
C VAL A 223 15.95 3.33 -4.63
N LEU A 224 16.19 4.42 -5.36
CA LEU A 224 16.14 4.42 -6.81
C LEU A 224 17.22 3.50 -7.43
N PRO A 225 18.50 3.55 -7.00
CA PRO A 225 19.50 2.58 -7.45
C PRO A 225 19.10 1.12 -7.22
N MET A 226 18.55 0.78 -6.05
CA MET A 226 18.12 -0.60 -5.75
C MET A 226 16.97 -1.05 -6.67
N LEU A 227 15.97 -0.20 -6.89
CA LEU A 227 14.85 -0.52 -7.78
C LEU A 227 15.31 -0.66 -9.24
N VAL A 228 16.25 0.16 -9.68
CA VAL A 228 16.84 0.07 -11.04
C VAL A 228 17.60 -1.23 -11.20
N ALA A 229 18.50 -1.55 -10.27
CA ALA A 229 19.32 -2.75 -10.34
C ALA A 229 18.47 -4.03 -10.42
N GLU A 230 17.45 -4.15 -9.57
CA GLU A 230 16.54 -5.30 -9.59
C GLU A 230 15.74 -5.38 -10.90
N LEU A 231 15.26 -4.24 -11.42
CA LEU A 231 14.52 -4.21 -12.68
C LEU A 231 15.40 -4.57 -13.88
N GLU A 232 16.64 -4.09 -13.94
CA GLU A 232 17.61 -4.45 -14.96
C GLU A 232 17.94 -5.94 -14.90
N GLN A 233 18.19 -6.48 -13.71
CA GLN A 233 18.42 -7.91 -13.50
C GLN A 233 17.26 -8.75 -14.05
N ARG A 234 16.02 -8.39 -13.75
CA ARG A 234 14.82 -9.09 -14.26
C ARG A 234 14.61 -8.96 -15.76
N ARG A 235 15.15 -7.90 -16.38
CA ARG A 235 15.10 -7.66 -17.83
C ARG A 235 16.32 -8.21 -18.58
N GLY A 236 17.09 -9.12 -17.96
CA GLY A 236 18.27 -9.71 -18.59
C GLY A 236 19.42 -8.73 -18.81
N GLY A 237 19.53 -7.71 -17.94
CA GLY A 237 20.57 -6.68 -18.00
C GLY A 237 20.25 -5.49 -18.91
N ALA A 238 19.03 -5.41 -19.46
CA ALA A 238 18.63 -4.26 -20.26
C ALA A 238 18.58 -2.99 -19.40
N THR A 239 19.35 -1.96 -19.79
CA THR A 239 19.48 -0.71 -19.04
C THR A 239 18.13 -0.02 -18.83
N VAL A 240 17.88 0.39 -17.59
CA VAL A 240 16.74 1.19 -17.19
C VAL A 240 17.23 2.60 -16.91
N THR A 241 16.65 3.58 -17.61
CA THR A 241 16.95 5.00 -17.35
C THR A 241 15.75 5.66 -16.67
N PRO A 242 15.80 5.89 -15.34
CA PRO A 242 14.73 6.57 -14.65
C PRO A 242 14.54 8.00 -15.13
N ARG A 243 13.29 8.38 -15.38
CA ARG A 243 12.91 9.76 -15.71
C ARG A 243 12.39 10.45 -14.46
N ARG A 244 12.99 11.57 -14.08
CA ARG A 244 12.45 12.43 -13.03
C ARG A 244 11.18 13.11 -13.56
N VAL A 245 10.05 12.89 -12.91
CA VAL A 245 8.79 13.58 -13.25
C VAL A 245 8.78 14.95 -12.58
N VAL A 246 8.95 14.96 -11.25
CA VAL A 246 9.06 16.18 -10.45
C VAL A 246 9.74 15.87 -9.12
N ARG A 247 10.70 16.69 -8.70
CA ARG A 247 11.41 16.53 -7.41
C ARG A 247 11.90 15.09 -7.19
N GLU A 248 11.33 14.37 -6.22
CA GLU A 248 11.66 12.99 -5.83
C GLU A 248 10.58 11.99 -6.27
N LEU A 249 9.83 12.33 -7.32
CA LEU A 249 8.94 11.44 -8.05
C LEU A 249 9.64 11.00 -9.34
N TRP A 250 9.85 9.71 -9.48
CA TRP A 250 10.61 9.09 -10.56
C TRP A 250 9.78 8.05 -11.28
N ALA A 251 9.80 8.06 -12.61
CA ALA A 251 9.28 6.99 -13.44
C ALA A 251 10.42 6.02 -13.80
N LEU A 252 10.28 4.74 -13.46
CA LEU A 252 11.21 3.68 -13.85
C LEU A 252 10.78 3.03 -15.16
N THR A 253 9.47 2.96 -15.38
CA THR A 253 8.82 2.60 -16.64
C THR A 253 7.62 3.54 -16.85
N PRO A 254 6.90 3.46 -17.99
CA PRO A 254 5.64 4.19 -18.15
C PRO A 254 4.55 3.84 -17.11
N HIS A 255 4.71 2.74 -16.36
CA HIS A 255 3.69 2.23 -15.44
C HIS A 255 4.24 1.90 -14.04
N LEU A 256 5.51 2.20 -13.76
CA LEU A 256 6.16 1.93 -12.47
C LEU A 256 6.88 3.19 -11.98
N TYR A 257 6.52 3.64 -10.79
CA TYR A 257 6.98 4.89 -10.21
C TYR A 257 7.58 4.68 -8.82
N ALA A 258 8.61 5.46 -8.49
CA ALA A 258 9.11 5.61 -7.12
C ALA A 258 8.71 6.99 -6.59
N VAL A 259 8.11 7.02 -5.41
CA VAL A 259 7.46 8.21 -4.84
C VAL A 259 7.94 8.42 -3.41
N ASN A 260 8.27 9.66 -3.04
CA ASN A 260 8.49 10.01 -1.64
C ASN A 260 7.39 10.94 -1.09
N ALA A 261 7.45 11.18 0.21
CA ALA A 261 6.48 11.99 0.91
C ALA A 261 6.85 13.48 1.03
N LYS A 262 7.91 13.93 0.35
CA LYS A 262 8.40 15.31 0.49
C LYS A 262 7.37 16.29 -0.08
N VAL A 263 7.09 17.32 0.71
CA VAL A 263 6.05 18.34 0.51
C VAL A 263 4.64 17.80 0.77
N ASP A 264 4.16 16.86 -0.04
CA ASP A 264 2.82 16.29 0.11
C ASP A 264 2.79 14.87 -0.48
N LEU A 265 2.52 13.88 0.38
CA LEU A 265 2.49 12.48 0.01
C LEU A 265 1.36 12.17 -0.98
N MET A 266 0.14 12.66 -0.73
CA MET A 266 -1.02 12.32 -1.56
C MET A 266 -0.99 13.07 -2.88
N ALA A 267 -0.48 14.31 -2.92
CA ALA A 267 -0.25 15.01 -4.18
C ALA A 267 0.77 14.27 -5.05
N ASN A 268 1.85 13.76 -4.46
CA ASN A 268 2.85 12.99 -5.20
C ASN A 268 2.28 11.64 -5.69
N ILE A 269 1.52 10.92 -4.86
CA ILE A 269 0.83 9.69 -5.27
C ILE A 269 -0.14 9.97 -6.42
N GLY A 270 -1.01 10.98 -6.27
CA GLY A 270 -1.97 11.37 -7.31
C GLY A 270 -1.29 11.74 -8.62
N ARG A 271 -0.14 12.44 -8.56
CA ARG A 271 0.64 12.75 -9.76
C ARG A 271 1.20 11.50 -10.44
N ALA A 272 1.76 10.56 -9.68
CA ALA A 272 2.28 9.30 -10.23
C ALA A 272 1.16 8.45 -10.86
N VAL A 273 0.01 8.36 -10.20
CA VAL A 273 -1.18 7.67 -10.74
C VAL A 273 -1.63 8.34 -12.04
N SER A 274 -1.78 9.67 -12.04
CA SER A 274 -2.18 10.42 -13.24
C SER A 274 -1.22 10.15 -14.41
N GLU A 275 0.10 10.26 -14.19
CA GLU A 275 1.10 9.97 -15.23
C GLU A 275 0.98 8.52 -15.75
N GLY A 276 0.76 7.56 -14.85
CA GLY A 276 0.64 6.15 -15.21
C GLY A 276 -0.62 5.84 -16.02
N LEU A 277 -1.75 6.43 -15.65
CA LEU A 277 -3.01 6.30 -16.39
C LEU A 277 -2.92 6.98 -17.76
N PHE A 278 -2.33 8.18 -17.84
CA PHE A 278 -2.07 8.84 -19.13
C PHE A 278 -1.18 7.99 -20.03
N ALA A 279 -0.15 7.34 -19.49
CA ALA A 279 0.73 6.47 -20.26
C ALA A 279 0.04 5.21 -20.81
N LEU A 280 -1.12 4.81 -20.28
CA LEU A 280 -1.94 3.73 -20.82
C LEU A 280 -2.85 4.17 -21.98
N SER A 281 -2.94 5.48 -22.24
CA SER A 281 -3.72 6.00 -23.35
C SER A 281 -3.06 5.65 -24.68
N PRO A 282 -3.83 5.39 -25.75
CA PRO A 282 -3.27 5.17 -27.08
C PRO A 282 -2.36 6.33 -27.50
N ALA A 283 -1.22 6.02 -28.10
CA ALA A 283 -0.45 7.02 -28.80
C ALA A 283 -1.26 7.45 -30.04
N LEU A 284 -1.72 8.69 -30.04
CA LEU A 284 -2.31 9.34 -31.23
C LEU A 284 -1.23 9.64 -32.26
#